data_AF-A0AAN9IF22-F1
#
_entry.id   AF-A0AAN9IF22-F1
#
_cell.length_a   1.000
_cell.length_b   1.000
_cell.length_c   1.000
_cell.angle_alpha   90.00
_cell.angle_beta   90.00
_cell.angle_gamma   90.00
#
_symmetry.space_group_name_H-M   'P 1'
#
loop_
_entity.id
_entity.type
_entity.pdbx_description
1 polymer ?
#
loop_
_entity_poly.entity_id
_entity_poly.type
_entity_poly.pdbx_seq_one_letter_code
_entity_poly.pdbx_strand_id
1 'polypeptide(L)'
;MPSAQDPFYFVKQEIQDSIDKLQSTFNQWENTPDAAERSHLSKELLSTCESIEWQVDELDKAIAVASRDPSLYGIDEVEIENRRRWTSSAHAQVRTVKKAAEAGKGSNTTNHASVNGMHKELMRLPNSHQTDTSNKYAVQDNDDFIESESDRQMLLIKRQDEELDELTLSVQRIGGVGLTIHEELLAQEKIIDELGSEMDSTSNRLDFVQKKVGMVMKKASAKGQIMMILGLLALFIFLFILVFFT
;
A
#
# COMPACT_ATOMS: atom_id res chain seq x y z
N MET A 1 -15.64 3.36 19.89
CA MET A 1 -16.09 2.19 19.10
C MET A 1 -15.23 0.99 19.47
N PRO A 2 -15.75 -0.25 19.56
CA PRO A 2 -14.89 -1.41 19.77
C PRO A 2 -13.93 -1.54 18.58
N SER A 3 -12.63 -1.65 18.86
CA SER A 3 -11.52 -1.71 17.88
C SER A 3 -11.71 -2.77 16.77
N ALA A 4 -12.54 -3.79 17.01
CA ALA A 4 -12.87 -4.87 16.06
C ALA A 4 -13.73 -4.46 14.85
N GLN A 5 -14.29 -3.26 14.81
CA GLN A 5 -15.13 -2.77 13.69
C GLN A 5 -14.51 -1.64 12.88
N ASP A 6 -13.27 -1.25 13.22
CA ASP A 6 -12.56 -0.23 12.47
C ASP A 6 -11.88 -0.85 11.24
N PRO A 7 -12.21 -0.41 10.01
CA PRO A 7 -11.59 -0.89 8.77
C PRO A 7 -10.07 -0.82 8.78
N PHE A 8 -9.49 0.11 9.54
CA PHE A 8 -8.04 0.25 9.70
C PHE A 8 -7.39 -1.07 10.14
N TYR A 9 -7.96 -1.78 11.11
CA TYR A 9 -7.34 -2.98 11.66
C TYR A 9 -7.42 -4.17 10.70
N PHE A 10 -8.46 -4.22 9.86
CA PHE A 10 -8.56 -5.22 8.80
C PHE A 10 -7.49 -5.00 7.74
N VAL A 11 -7.39 -3.76 7.22
CA VAL A 11 -6.38 -3.41 6.20
C VAL A 11 -4.96 -3.56 6.76
N LYS A 12 -4.75 -3.16 8.02
CA LYS A 12 -3.48 -3.38 8.73
C LYS A 12 -3.09 -4.85 8.74
N GLN A 13 -4.03 -5.74 9.04
CA GLN A 13 -3.77 -7.18 9.08
C GLN A 13 -3.43 -7.73 7.70
N GLU A 14 -4.19 -7.34 6.66
CA GLU A 14 -3.92 -7.76 5.28
C GLU A 14 -2.54 -7.29 4.76
N ILE A 15 -2.17 -6.05 5.10
CA ILE A 15 -0.83 -5.51 4.82
C ILE A 15 0.24 -6.28 5.60
N GLN A 16 -0.02 -6.61 6.87
CA GLN A 16 0.93 -7.38 7.69
C GLN A 16 1.15 -8.78 7.11
N ASP A 17 0.09 -9.47 6.71
CA ASP A 17 0.18 -10.79 6.05
C ASP A 17 0.99 -10.69 4.74
N SER A 18 0.83 -9.59 4.01
CA SER A 18 1.60 -9.30 2.79
C SER A 18 3.09 -9.03 3.08
N ILE A 19 3.40 -8.32 4.18
CA ILE A 19 4.77 -8.10 4.65
C ILE A 19 5.42 -9.42 5.10
N ASP A 20 4.69 -10.27 5.82
CA ASP A 20 5.19 -11.56 6.29
C ASP A 20 5.50 -12.48 5.09
N LYS A 21 4.62 -12.47 4.08
CA LYS A 21 4.86 -13.15 2.80
C LYS A 21 6.08 -12.58 2.07
N LEU A 22 6.22 -11.25 2.00
CA LEU A 22 7.37 -10.57 1.40
C LEU A 22 8.68 -11.00 2.08
N GLN A 23 8.71 -11.07 3.41
CA GLN A 23 9.86 -11.54 4.18
C GLN A 23 10.18 -13.02 3.90
N SER A 24 9.16 -13.88 3.80
CA SER A 24 9.35 -15.28 3.40
C SER A 24 9.99 -15.40 2.02
N THR A 25 9.48 -14.66 1.02
CA THR A 25 10.04 -14.64 -0.33
C THR A 25 11.46 -14.06 -0.34
N PHE A 26 11.76 -13.08 0.51
CA PHE A 26 13.09 -12.49 0.64
C PHE A 26 14.11 -13.50 1.21
N ASN A 27 13.72 -14.23 2.25
CA ASN A 27 14.55 -15.31 2.81
C ASN A 27 14.78 -16.42 1.77
N GLN A 28 13.77 -16.77 0.98
CA GLN A 28 13.92 -17.73 -0.12
C GLN A 28 14.93 -17.22 -1.16
N TRP A 29 14.80 -15.97 -1.59
CA TRP A 29 15.72 -15.33 -2.53
C TRP A 29 17.17 -15.28 -2.02
N GLU A 30 17.37 -15.02 -0.73
CA GLU A 30 18.70 -15.00 -0.11
C GLU A 30 19.36 -16.40 -0.14
N ASN A 31 18.57 -17.45 0.12
CA ASN A 31 19.04 -18.84 0.17
C ASN A 31 19.16 -19.52 -1.21
N THR A 32 18.50 -19.02 -2.25
CA THR A 32 18.55 -19.61 -3.60
C THR A 32 19.91 -19.36 -4.27
N PRO A 33 20.73 -20.37 -4.60
CA PRO A 33 22.04 -20.14 -5.22
C PRO A 33 21.97 -19.80 -6.72
N ASP A 34 20.86 -20.13 -7.40
CA ASP A 34 20.70 -19.89 -8.84
C ASP A 34 20.43 -18.42 -9.18
N ALA A 35 21.19 -17.88 -10.13
CA ALA A 35 21.12 -16.48 -10.54
C ALA A 35 19.84 -16.17 -11.35
N ALA A 36 19.35 -17.12 -12.15
CA ALA A 36 18.14 -16.94 -12.94
C ALA A 36 16.91 -16.93 -12.03
N GLU A 37 16.80 -17.89 -11.12
CA GLU A 37 15.74 -17.95 -10.11
C GLU A 37 15.78 -16.76 -9.15
N ARG A 38 16.98 -16.33 -8.70
CA ARG A 38 17.15 -15.08 -7.93
C ARG A 38 16.65 -13.85 -8.68
N SER A 39 16.87 -13.76 -9.99
CA SER A 39 16.42 -12.63 -10.78
C SER A 39 14.88 -12.58 -10.87
N HIS A 40 14.23 -13.74 -11.04
CA HIS A 40 12.76 -13.83 -11.06
C HIS A 40 12.17 -13.44 -9.71
N LEU A 41 12.68 -14.03 -8.63
CA LEU A 41 12.27 -13.71 -7.26
C LEU A 41 12.51 -12.23 -6.92
N SER A 42 13.60 -11.62 -7.40
CA SER A 42 13.85 -10.18 -7.19
C SER A 42 12.80 -9.29 -7.85
N LYS A 43 12.31 -9.66 -9.06
CA LYS A 43 11.23 -8.93 -9.74
C LYS A 43 9.91 -9.07 -8.98
N GLU A 44 9.62 -10.28 -8.47
CA GLU A 44 8.43 -10.55 -7.66
C GLU A 44 8.47 -9.78 -6.33
N LEU A 45 9.63 -9.75 -5.66
CA LEU A 45 9.85 -8.98 -4.45
C LEU A 45 9.65 -7.48 -4.68
N LEU A 46 10.19 -6.93 -5.76
CA LEU A 46 10.04 -5.52 -6.11
C LEU A 46 8.57 -5.15 -6.35
N SER A 47 7.85 -5.96 -7.15
CA SER A 47 6.42 -5.77 -7.39
C SER A 47 5.60 -5.83 -6.10
N THR A 48 5.91 -6.79 -5.23
CA THR A 48 5.25 -6.93 -3.92
C THR A 48 5.56 -5.74 -3.01
N CYS A 49 6.81 -5.23 -3.03
CA CYS A 49 7.19 -4.03 -2.30
C CYS A 49 6.41 -2.80 -2.78
N GLU A 50 6.30 -2.59 -4.10
CA GLU A 50 5.54 -1.46 -4.66
C GLU A 50 4.06 -1.52 -4.28
N SER A 51 3.45 -2.72 -4.34
CA SER A 51 2.06 -2.91 -3.94
C SER A 51 1.85 -2.59 -2.46
N ILE A 52 2.74 -3.06 -1.58
CA ILE A 52 2.64 -2.78 -0.14
C ILE A 52 2.92 -1.30 0.15
N GLU A 53 3.92 -0.69 -0.50
CA GLU A 53 4.23 0.75 -0.36
C GLU A 53 2.99 1.60 -0.66
N TRP A 54 2.29 1.29 -1.75
CA TRP A 54 1.06 1.99 -2.12
C TRP A 54 -0.07 1.80 -1.09
N GLN A 55 -0.30 0.58 -0.60
CA GLN A 55 -1.33 0.31 0.42
C GLN A 55 -1.05 1.06 1.73
N VAL A 56 0.22 1.10 2.13
CA VAL A 56 0.68 1.79 3.34
C VAL A 56 0.55 3.31 3.17
N ASP A 57 0.88 3.87 2.00
CA ASP A 57 0.68 5.29 1.67
C ASP A 57 -0.81 5.70 1.73
N GLU A 58 -1.71 4.84 1.24
CA GLU A 58 -3.15 5.12 1.28
C GLU A 58 -3.68 5.10 2.73
N LEU A 59 -3.17 4.19 3.54
CA LEU A 59 -3.49 4.14 4.97
C LEU A 59 -2.99 5.40 5.70
N ASP A 60 -1.82 5.92 5.33
CA ASP A 60 -1.28 7.18 5.87
C ASP A 60 -2.16 8.40 5.51
N LYS A 61 -2.73 8.44 4.30
CA LYS A 61 -3.72 9.47 3.94
C LYS A 61 -4.98 9.37 4.79
N ALA A 62 -5.48 8.15 5.00
CA ALA A 62 -6.65 7.92 5.85
C ALA A 62 -6.40 8.36 7.30
N ILE A 63 -5.21 8.06 7.85
CA ILE A 63 -4.78 8.54 9.17
C ILE A 63 -4.68 10.07 9.20
N ALA A 64 -4.15 10.69 8.14
CA ALA A 64 -4.04 12.15 8.05
C ALA A 64 -5.42 12.83 8.07
N VAL A 65 -6.41 12.28 7.36
CA VAL A 65 -7.80 12.77 7.39
C VAL A 65 -8.41 12.58 8.79
N ALA A 66 -8.25 11.39 9.39
CA ALA A 66 -8.75 11.12 10.73
C ALA A 66 -8.13 12.04 11.79
N SER A 67 -6.85 12.42 11.64
CA SER A 67 -6.16 13.34 12.56
C SER A 67 -6.63 14.79 12.50
N ARG A 68 -7.36 15.18 11.46
CA ARG A 68 -7.93 16.54 11.36
C ARG A 68 -9.17 16.71 12.21
N ASP A 69 -9.99 15.66 12.33
CA ASP A 69 -11.16 15.67 13.20
C ASP A 69 -11.34 14.30 13.90
N PRO A 70 -10.54 14.02 14.95
CA PRO A 70 -10.58 12.73 15.65
C PRO A 70 -11.94 12.45 16.29
N SER A 71 -12.66 13.51 16.66
CA SER A 71 -13.96 13.44 17.36
C SER A 71 -15.06 12.86 16.48
N LEU A 72 -15.03 13.16 15.17
CA LEU A 72 -15.98 12.65 14.18
C LEU A 72 -15.89 11.13 14.01
N TYR A 73 -14.69 10.58 14.16
CA TYR A 73 -14.42 9.15 14.01
C TYR A 73 -14.38 8.39 15.34
N GLY A 74 -14.46 9.10 16.47
CA GLY A 74 -14.38 8.50 17.81
C GLY A 74 -13.04 7.82 18.07
N ILE A 75 -11.95 8.40 17.54
CA ILE A 75 -10.57 7.91 17.65
C ILE A 75 -9.81 8.84 18.60
N ASP A 76 -9.03 8.27 19.52
CA ASP A 76 -8.20 9.03 20.46
C ASP A 76 -6.85 9.44 19.82
N GLU A 77 -6.23 10.52 20.31
CA GLU A 77 -4.94 10.99 19.78
C GLU A 77 -3.83 9.93 19.96
N VAL A 78 -3.88 9.16 21.06
CA VAL A 78 -2.97 8.04 21.30
C VAL A 78 -3.14 6.94 20.26
N GLU A 79 -4.38 6.68 19.85
CA GLU A 79 -4.69 5.69 18.82
C GLU A 79 -4.18 6.15 17.46
N ILE A 80 -4.32 7.43 17.09
CA ILE A 80 -3.77 7.99 15.85
C ILE A 80 -2.25 7.86 15.80
N GLU A 81 -1.56 8.17 16.90
CA GLU A 81 -0.11 8.03 17.01
C GLU A 81 0.33 6.56 16.87
N ASN A 82 -0.41 5.61 17.46
CA ASN A 82 -0.15 4.18 17.27
C ASN A 82 -0.25 3.76 15.80
N ARG A 83 -1.24 4.29 15.07
CA ARG A 83 -1.39 4.04 13.63
C ARG A 83 -0.21 4.60 12.85
N ARG A 84 0.16 5.87 13.05
CA ARG A 84 1.32 6.51 12.39
C ARG A 84 2.62 5.74 12.63
N ARG A 85 2.86 5.28 13.86
CA ARG A 85 4.04 4.48 14.22
C ARG A 85 4.08 3.16 13.46
N TRP A 86 2.95 2.47 13.38
CA TRP A 86 2.88 1.21 12.64
C TRP A 86 3.11 1.42 11.14
N THR A 87 2.44 2.40 10.52
CA THR A 87 2.60 2.72 9.08
C THR A 87 4.05 3.10 8.75
N SER A 88 4.69 3.89 9.62
CA SER A 88 6.12 4.24 9.50
C SER A 88 7.03 3.01 9.59
N SER A 89 6.74 2.08 10.50
CA SER A 89 7.47 0.82 10.64
C SER A 89 7.27 -0.11 9.44
N ALA A 90 6.07 -0.15 8.86
CA ALA A 90 5.76 -0.91 7.67
C ALA A 90 6.58 -0.40 6.47
N HIS A 91 6.59 0.93 6.23
CA HIS A 91 7.44 1.55 5.21
C HIS A 91 8.93 1.23 5.40
N ALA A 92 9.44 1.29 6.64
CA ALA A 92 10.84 1.01 6.91
C ALA A 92 11.22 -0.44 6.57
N GLN A 93 10.36 -1.40 6.88
CA GLN A 93 10.57 -2.82 6.56
C GLN A 93 10.59 -3.05 5.04
N VAL A 94 9.58 -2.53 4.32
CA VAL A 94 9.48 -2.70 2.87
C VAL A 94 10.65 -2.04 2.14
N ARG A 95 11.03 -0.82 2.54
CA ARG A 95 12.21 -0.12 1.98
C ARG A 95 13.51 -0.88 2.22
N THR A 96 13.63 -1.58 3.35
CA THR A 96 14.82 -2.39 3.66
C THR A 96 14.90 -3.59 2.72
N VAL A 97 13.80 -4.32 2.54
CA VAL A 97 13.72 -5.46 1.62
C VAL A 97 13.94 -5.03 0.18
N LYS A 98 13.31 -3.93 -0.25
CA LYS A 98 13.47 -3.33 -1.59
C LYS A 98 14.94 -3.02 -1.90
N LYS A 99 15.62 -2.30 -0.99
CA LYS A 99 17.05 -1.98 -1.14
C LYS A 99 17.94 -3.23 -1.18
N ALA A 100 17.63 -4.25 -0.38
CA ALA A 100 18.39 -5.49 -0.35
C ALA A 100 18.22 -6.29 -1.66
N ALA A 101 17.00 -6.37 -2.19
CA ALA A 101 16.70 -7.02 -3.47
C ALA A 101 17.36 -6.28 -4.66
N GLU A 102 17.37 -4.95 -4.65
CA GLU A 102 18.08 -4.12 -5.63
C GLU A 102 19.61 -4.29 -5.53
N ALA A 103 20.15 -4.36 -4.31
CA ALA A 103 21.58 -4.58 -4.09
C ALA A 103 22.05 -5.97 -4.56
N GLY A 104 21.22 -7.01 -4.40
CA GLY A 104 21.54 -8.34 -4.91
C GLY A 104 21.48 -8.45 -6.44
N LYS A 105 20.72 -7.58 -7.13
CA LYS A 105 20.82 -7.37 -8.58
C LYS A 105 22.18 -6.79 -8.99
N GLY A 106 22.78 -5.98 -8.10
CA GLY A 106 24.08 -5.32 -8.27
C GLY A 106 25.32 -6.20 -8.06
N SER A 107 25.17 -7.46 -7.63
CA SER A 107 26.33 -8.37 -7.43
C SER A 107 26.97 -8.85 -8.73
N ASN A 108 26.34 -8.65 -9.89
CA ASN A 108 26.99 -8.90 -11.19
C ASN A 108 27.85 -7.72 -11.68
N THR A 109 27.90 -6.58 -10.97
CA THR A 109 28.62 -5.37 -11.41
C THR A 109 29.55 -4.76 -10.34
N THR A 110 29.73 -5.41 -9.19
CA THR A 110 30.48 -4.85 -8.05
C THR A 110 31.84 -5.51 -7.82
N ASN A 111 32.65 -5.63 -8.87
CA ASN A 111 34.10 -5.79 -8.72
C ASN A 111 34.86 -4.43 -8.69
N HIS A 112 34.16 -3.29 -8.68
CA HIS A 112 34.81 -1.97 -8.78
C HIS A 112 34.89 -1.16 -7.48
N ALA A 113 34.58 -1.75 -6.32
CA ALA A 113 34.70 -1.07 -5.03
C ALA A 113 36.14 -1.04 -4.46
N SER A 114 37.09 -1.77 -5.05
CA SER A 114 38.48 -1.86 -4.54
C SER A 114 39.43 -0.76 -5.08
N VAL A 115 39.06 -0.01 -6.13
CA VAL A 115 39.97 0.98 -6.76
C VAL A 115 40.01 2.32 -6.02
N ASN A 116 38.96 2.68 -5.28
CA ASN A 116 38.89 3.97 -4.57
C ASN A 116 39.78 4.05 -3.30
N GLY A 117 40.25 2.90 -2.79
CA GLY A 117 41.24 2.87 -1.70
C GLY A 117 42.65 3.22 -2.18
N MET A 118 42.99 2.87 -3.42
CA MET A 118 44.35 2.99 -3.96
C MET A 118 44.62 4.38 -4.56
N HIS A 119 43.58 5.05 -5.09
CA HIS A 119 43.71 6.40 -5.64
C HIS A 119 44.04 7.47 -4.57
N LYS A 120 43.68 7.22 -3.30
CA LYS A 120 43.96 8.16 -2.19
C LYS A 120 45.41 8.09 -1.69
N GLU A 121 46.09 6.95 -1.87
CA GLU A 121 47.52 6.82 -1.54
C GLU A 121 48.42 7.37 -2.64
N LEU A 122 47.99 7.30 -3.90
CA LEU A 122 48.76 7.77 -5.05
C LEU A 122 48.73 9.30 -5.24
N MET A 123 47.84 10.02 -4.54
CA MET A 123 47.82 11.49 -4.50
C MET A 123 48.70 12.10 -3.39
N ARG A 124 49.49 11.30 -2.67
CA ARG A 124 50.42 11.79 -1.65
C ARG A 124 51.82 11.96 -2.23
N LEU A 125 52.04 13.09 -2.91
CA LEU A 125 53.34 13.50 -3.45
C LEU A 125 54.47 13.42 -2.39
N PRO A 126 55.57 12.69 -2.65
CA PRO A 126 56.87 13.00 -2.06
C PRO A 126 57.61 13.92 -3.03
N ASN A 127 57.80 15.17 -2.62
CA ASN A 127 58.64 16.13 -3.34
C ASN A 127 60.11 15.73 -3.19
N SER A 128 60.78 15.28 -4.27
CA SER A 128 62.24 15.30 -4.34
C SER A 128 62.77 15.23 -5.78
N HIS A 129 63.48 16.28 -6.13
CA HIS A 129 64.44 16.52 -7.21
C HIS A 129 65.20 15.28 -7.76
N GLN A 130 65.34 15.21 -9.10
CA GLN A 130 66.56 14.91 -9.91
C GLN A 130 66.43 13.90 -11.07
N THR A 131 66.87 14.41 -12.24
CA THR A 131 67.67 13.78 -13.33
C THR A 131 67.08 12.74 -14.27
N ASP A 132 66.93 13.19 -15.52
CA ASP A 132 67.55 12.69 -16.75
C ASP A 132 67.44 11.21 -17.18
N THR A 133 67.08 11.08 -18.46
CA THR A 133 67.42 9.97 -19.39
C THR A 133 66.71 8.62 -19.20
N SER A 134 65.51 8.49 -19.79
CA SER A 134 64.98 7.28 -20.45
C SER A 134 63.46 7.41 -20.62
N ASN A 135 62.97 7.92 -21.77
CA ASN A 135 61.53 8.11 -21.94
C ASN A 135 61.02 7.81 -23.36
N LYS A 136 61.64 6.86 -24.06
CA LYS A 136 61.15 6.38 -25.37
C LYS A 136 60.35 5.07 -25.33
N TYR A 137 60.35 4.36 -24.20
CA TYR A 137 59.57 3.13 -24.01
C TYR A 137 58.28 3.35 -23.22
N ALA A 138 58.19 4.41 -22.39
CA ALA A 138 56.99 4.70 -21.60
C ALA A 138 55.83 5.34 -22.40
N VAL A 139 56.10 5.87 -23.60
CA VAL A 139 55.05 6.45 -24.45
C VAL A 139 54.30 5.36 -25.21
N GLN A 140 54.97 4.27 -25.59
CA GLN A 140 54.37 3.20 -26.39
C GLN A 140 53.48 2.26 -25.57
N ASP A 141 53.82 2.00 -24.30
CA ASP A 141 52.95 1.26 -23.37
C ASP A 141 51.70 2.08 -22.95
N ASN A 142 51.79 3.42 -22.98
CA ASN A 142 50.65 4.28 -22.65
C ASN A 142 49.61 4.33 -23.77
N ASP A 143 50.03 4.29 -25.04
CA ASP A 143 49.09 4.30 -26.17
C ASP A 143 48.28 2.98 -26.23
N ASP A 144 48.92 1.83 -26.02
CA ASP A 144 48.28 0.50 -26.02
C ASP A 144 47.32 0.33 -24.81
N PHE A 145 47.68 0.93 -23.67
CA PHE A 145 46.80 1.00 -22.49
C PHE A 145 45.59 1.92 -22.71
N ILE A 146 45.78 3.06 -23.38
CA ILE A 146 44.69 4.00 -23.69
C ILE A 146 43.73 3.42 -24.74
N GLU A 147 44.25 2.73 -25.75
CA GLU A 147 43.43 2.08 -26.78
C GLU A 147 42.58 0.94 -26.18
N SER A 148 43.16 0.11 -25.32
CA SER A 148 42.44 -0.97 -24.64
C SER A 148 41.40 -0.50 -23.61
N GLU A 149 41.65 0.61 -22.89
CA GLU A 149 40.64 1.23 -22.02
C GLU A 149 39.50 1.90 -22.81
N SER A 150 39.82 2.53 -23.96
CA SER A 150 38.83 3.13 -24.86
C SER A 150 37.83 2.09 -25.38
N ASP A 151 38.33 0.94 -25.87
CA ASP A 151 37.48 -0.15 -26.35
C ASP A 151 36.60 -0.73 -25.24
N ARG A 152 37.15 -0.81 -24.02
CA ARG A 152 36.40 -1.27 -22.85
C ARG A 152 35.30 -0.30 -22.44
N GLN A 153 35.54 1.01 -22.50
CA GLN A 153 34.52 2.04 -22.28
C GLN A 153 33.45 2.03 -23.37
N MET A 154 33.83 1.81 -24.62
CA MET A 154 32.87 1.72 -25.74
C MET A 154 31.92 0.52 -25.57
N LEU A 155 32.43 -0.64 -25.14
CA LEU A 155 31.61 -1.81 -24.86
C LEU A 155 30.67 -1.60 -23.66
N LEU A 156 31.08 -0.80 -22.67
CA LEU A 156 30.24 -0.47 -21.52
C LEU A 156 29.08 0.46 -21.92
N ILE A 157 29.35 1.51 -22.69
CA ILE A 157 28.33 2.43 -23.22
C ILE A 157 27.33 1.67 -24.08
N LYS A 158 27.80 0.76 -24.93
CA LYS A 158 26.92 -0.02 -25.81
C LYS A 158 25.96 -0.94 -25.05
N ARG A 159 26.41 -1.52 -23.92
CA ARG A 159 25.52 -2.30 -23.03
C ARG A 159 24.51 -1.42 -22.31
N GLN A 160 24.89 -0.21 -21.91
CA GLN A 160 23.97 0.72 -21.25
C GLN A 160 22.86 1.19 -22.21
N ASP A 161 23.18 1.45 -23.48
CA ASP A 161 22.17 1.79 -24.50
C ASP A 161 21.17 0.64 -24.72
N GLU A 162 21.66 -0.60 -24.74
CA GLU A 162 20.81 -1.80 -24.90
C GLU A 162 19.87 -1.99 -23.69
N GLU A 163 20.33 -1.68 -22.48
CA GLU A 163 19.49 -1.69 -21.26
C GLU A 163 18.46 -0.54 -21.25
N LEU A 164 18.81 0.65 -21.77
CA LEU A 164 17.89 1.79 -21.85
C LEU A 164 16.75 1.55 -22.84
N ASP A 165 17.01 0.85 -23.94
CA ASP A 165 15.96 0.46 -24.90
C ASP A 165 14.98 -0.54 -24.28
N GLU A 166 15.46 -1.52 -23.52
CA GLU A 166 14.59 -2.46 -22.79
C GLU A 166 13.75 -1.75 -21.72
N LEU A 167 14.35 -0.81 -20.98
CA LEU A 167 13.64 0.01 -20.01
C LEU A 167 12.57 0.88 -20.67
N THR A 168 12.86 1.43 -21.86
CA THR A 168 11.88 2.23 -22.62
C THR A 168 10.67 1.39 -23.03
N LEU A 169 10.88 0.15 -23.46
CA LEU A 169 9.80 -0.79 -23.77
C LEU A 169 8.99 -1.18 -22.51
N SER A 170 9.64 -1.29 -21.36
CA SER A 170 8.99 -1.54 -20.08
C SER A 170 8.14 -0.35 -19.63
N VAL A 171 8.66 0.88 -19.75
CA VAL A 171 7.93 2.13 -19.44
C VAL A 171 6.74 2.31 -20.37
N GLN A 172 6.86 1.97 -21.66
CA GLN A 172 5.74 2.01 -22.60
C GLN A 172 4.63 1.01 -22.21
N ARG A 173 5.00 -0.19 -21.74
CA ARG A 173 4.05 -1.19 -21.25
C ARG A 173 3.36 -0.75 -19.96
N ILE A 174 4.11 -0.17 -19.02
CA ILE A 174 3.57 0.44 -17.80
C ILE A 174 2.63 1.59 -18.13
N GLY A 175 2.98 2.45 -19.08
CA GLY A 175 2.11 3.52 -19.56
C GLY A 175 0.79 3.00 -20.13
N GLY A 176 0.84 1.90 -20.88
CA GLY A 176 -0.36 1.21 -21.38
C GLY A 176 -1.24 0.67 -20.25
N VAL A 177 -0.65 0.01 -19.25
CA VAL A 177 -1.38 -0.51 -18.09
C VAL A 177 -1.96 0.63 -17.24
N GLY A 178 -1.22 1.74 -17.07
CA GLY A 178 -1.70 2.93 -16.37
C GLY A 178 -2.91 3.59 -17.03
N LEU A 179 -2.95 3.62 -18.37
CA LEU A 179 -4.13 4.08 -19.11
C LEU A 179 -5.33 3.16 -18.90
N THR A 180 -5.14 1.84 -18.92
CA THR A 180 -6.21 0.87 -18.65
C THR A 180 -6.74 0.98 -17.21
N ILE A 181 -5.86 1.20 -16.22
CA ILE A 181 -6.28 1.42 -14.83
C ILE A 181 -7.09 2.72 -14.71
N HIS A 182 -6.67 3.79 -15.40
CA HIS A 182 -7.41 5.05 -15.39
C HIS A 182 -8.83 4.89 -15.97
N GLU A 183 -8.96 4.15 -17.08
CA GLU A 183 -10.26 3.86 -17.69
C GLU A 183 -11.15 3.01 -16.77
N GLU A 184 -10.58 2.02 -16.09
CA GLU A 184 -11.29 1.18 -15.11
C GLU A 184 -11.71 1.99 -13.87
N LEU A 185 -10.88 2.93 -13.39
CA LEU A 185 -11.23 3.82 -12.29
C LEU A 185 -12.40 4.75 -12.65
N LEU A 186 -12.43 5.28 -13.88
CA LEU A 186 -13.57 6.06 -14.37
C LEU A 186 -14.83 5.19 -14.49
N ALA A 187 -14.69 3.92 -14.87
CA ALA A 187 -15.81 2.97 -14.88
C ALA A 187 -16.33 2.71 -13.45
N GLN A 188 -15.43 2.57 -12.47
CA GLN A 188 -15.79 2.38 -11.06
C GLN A 188 -16.45 3.62 -10.45
N GLU A 189 -16.02 4.84 -10.81
CA GLU A 189 -16.68 6.09 -10.38
C GLU A 189 -18.16 6.10 -10.78
N LYS A 190 -18.45 5.68 -12.02
CA LYS A 190 -19.83 5.57 -12.52
C LYS A 190 -20.65 4.52 -11.78
N ILE A 191 -20.04 3.38 -11.44
CA ILE A 191 -20.71 2.31 -10.67
C ILE A 191 -20.99 2.78 -9.23
N ILE A 192 -20.08 3.55 -8.62
CA ILE A 192 -20.28 4.11 -7.27
C ILE A 192 -21.41 5.13 -7.26
N ASP A 193 -21.52 5.98 -8.29
CA ASP A 193 -22.62 6.95 -8.41
C ASP A 193 -23.98 6.24 -8.57
N GLU A 194 -24.03 5.18 -9.38
CA GLU A 194 -25.22 4.33 -9.53
C GLU A 194 -25.60 3.63 -8.21
N LEU A 195 -24.60 3.11 -7.48
CA LEU A 195 -24.81 2.50 -6.17
C LEU A 195 -25.29 3.52 -5.12
N GLY A 196 -24.80 4.76 -5.18
CA GLY A 196 -25.28 5.87 -4.36
C GLY A 196 -26.74 6.20 -4.62
N SER A 197 -27.15 6.26 -5.89
CA SER A 197 -28.55 6.46 -6.29
C SER A 197 -29.46 5.32 -5.82
N GLU A 198 -29.01 4.06 -5.94
CA GLU A 198 -29.75 2.90 -5.42
C GLU A 198 -29.86 2.94 -3.89
N MET A 199 -28.78 3.33 -3.19
CA MET A 199 -28.77 3.50 -1.74
C MET A 199 -29.75 4.57 -1.28
N ASP A 200 -29.81 5.72 -1.97
CA ASP A 200 -30.79 6.78 -1.70
C ASP A 200 -32.23 6.30 -1.91
N SER A 201 -32.47 5.53 -2.97
CA SER A 201 -33.78 4.92 -3.22
C SER A 201 -34.18 3.93 -2.11
N THR A 202 -33.21 3.18 -1.59
CA THR A 202 -33.38 2.22 -0.50
C THR A 202 -33.60 2.94 0.83
N SER A 203 -32.87 4.01 1.10
CA SER A 203 -33.03 4.88 2.26
C SER A 203 -34.44 5.49 2.31
N ASN A 204 -34.93 5.99 1.17
CA ASN A 204 -36.31 6.50 1.05
C ASN A 204 -37.37 5.42 1.29
N ARG A 205 -37.15 4.19 0.81
CA ARG A 205 -38.03 3.04 1.11
C ARG A 205 -37.99 2.67 2.59
N LEU A 206 -36.82 2.66 3.19
CA LEU A 206 -36.64 2.38 4.62
C LEU A 206 -37.32 3.44 5.50
N ASP A 207 -37.20 4.72 5.17
CA ASP A 207 -37.89 5.81 5.90
C ASP A 207 -39.41 5.63 5.81
N PHE A 208 -39.95 5.24 4.66
CA PHE A 208 -41.37 4.93 4.50
C PHE A 208 -41.80 3.72 5.35
N VAL A 209 -40.98 2.66 5.38
CA VAL A 209 -41.22 1.48 6.22
C VAL A 209 -41.18 1.86 7.70
N GLN A 210 -40.19 2.65 8.12
CA GLN A 210 -40.05 3.14 9.49
C GLN A 210 -41.23 4.01 9.91
N LYS A 211 -41.71 4.91 9.03
CA LYS A 211 -42.93 5.69 9.24
C LYS A 211 -44.17 4.80 9.37
N LYS A 212 -44.30 3.76 8.52
CA LYS A 212 -45.40 2.78 8.64
C LYS A 212 -45.34 2.01 9.95
N VAL A 213 -44.17 1.54 10.38
CA VAL A 213 -43.98 0.87 11.67
C VAL A 213 -44.36 1.81 12.82
N GLY A 214 -43.89 3.06 12.78
CA GLY A 214 -44.27 4.08 13.77
C GLY A 214 -45.77 4.37 13.78
N MET A 215 -46.43 4.38 12.62
CA MET A 215 -47.88 4.56 12.51
C MET A 215 -48.66 3.34 13.01
N VAL A 216 -48.18 2.12 12.76
CA VAL A 216 -48.76 0.87 13.29
C VAL A 216 -48.62 0.84 14.81
N MET A 217 -47.46 1.18 15.36
CA MET A 217 -47.27 1.31 16.82
C MET A 217 -48.21 2.36 17.42
N LYS A 218 -48.41 3.50 16.74
CA LYS A 218 -49.37 4.53 17.17
C LYS A 218 -50.83 4.12 16.98
N LYS A 219 -51.17 3.26 16.03
CA LYS A 219 -52.55 2.78 15.81
C LYS A 219 -52.89 1.58 16.71
N ALA A 220 -51.89 0.81 17.12
CA ALA A 220 -51.94 -0.13 18.24
C ALA A 220 -51.91 0.57 19.62
N SER A 221 -52.01 1.90 19.65
CA SER A 221 -51.92 2.69 20.88
C SER A 221 -53.09 2.44 21.83
N ALA A 222 -52.77 2.63 23.11
CA ALA A 222 -53.58 2.47 24.32
C ALA A 222 -55.05 2.88 24.20
N LYS A 223 -55.45 3.82 23.32
CA LYS A 223 -56.86 4.22 23.14
C LYS A 223 -57.77 3.06 22.73
N GLY A 224 -57.32 2.16 21.84
CA GLY A 224 -58.11 0.99 21.44
C GLY A 224 -58.22 -0.04 22.56
N GLN A 225 -57.12 -0.28 23.28
CA GLN A 225 -57.07 -1.18 24.43
C GLN A 225 -57.90 -0.63 25.61
N ILE A 226 -57.85 0.67 25.88
CA ILE A 226 -58.65 1.34 26.91
C ILE A 226 -60.14 1.28 26.57
N MET A 227 -60.52 1.50 25.31
CA MET A 227 -61.93 1.34 24.89
C MET A 227 -62.42 -0.10 25.01
N MET A 228 -61.56 -1.08 24.70
CA MET A 228 -61.87 -2.50 24.90
C MET A 228 -62.07 -2.83 26.39
N ILE A 229 -61.16 -2.34 27.26
CA ILE A 229 -61.24 -2.54 28.71
C ILE A 229 -62.52 -1.92 29.28
N LEU A 230 -62.86 -0.68 28.88
CA LEU A 230 -64.09 0.00 29.31
C LEU A 230 -65.35 -0.77 28.87
N GLY A 231 -65.37 -1.29 27.65
CA GLY A 231 -66.49 -2.11 27.14
C GLY A 231 -66.66 -3.42 27.93
N LEU A 232 -65.56 -4.12 28.23
CA LEU A 232 -65.59 -5.34 29.05
C LEU A 232 -66.05 -5.06 30.48
N LEU A 233 -65.62 -3.94 31.08
CA LEU A 233 -66.06 -3.52 32.42
C LEU A 233 -67.56 -3.22 32.45
N ALA A 234 -68.10 -2.51 31.46
CA ALA A 234 -69.52 -2.24 31.37
C ALA A 234 -70.36 -3.52 31.23
N LEU A 235 -69.90 -4.46 30.40
CA LEU A 235 -70.53 -5.77 30.23
C LEU A 235 -70.51 -6.57 31.54
N PHE A 236 -69.38 -6.57 32.26
CA PHE A 236 -69.26 -7.23 33.56
C PHE A 236 -70.23 -6.65 34.59
N ILE A 237 -70.35 -5.32 34.68
CA ILE A 237 -71.32 -4.66 35.57
C ILE A 237 -72.75 -5.04 35.20
N PHE A 238 -73.10 -5.06 33.92
CA PHE A 238 -74.43 -5.47 33.45
C PHE A 238 -74.75 -6.92 33.86
N LEU A 239 -73.81 -7.84 33.64
CA LEU A 239 -73.97 -9.24 34.03
C LEU A 239 -74.11 -9.39 35.55
N PHE A 240 -73.31 -8.65 36.31
CA PHE A 240 -73.36 -8.67 37.78
C PHE A 240 -74.73 -8.21 38.30
N ILE A 241 -75.26 -7.11 37.74
CA ILE A 241 -76.60 -6.62 38.09
C ILE A 241 -77.66 -7.66 37.73
N LEU A 242 -77.59 -8.26 36.53
CA LEU A 242 -78.54 -9.28 36.10
C LEU A 242 -78.54 -10.48 37.05
N VAL A 243 -77.37 -10.96 37.47
CA VAL A 243 -77.21 -12.10 38.39
C VAL A 243 -77.65 -11.79 39.82
N PHE A 244 -77.45 -10.57 40.31
CA PHE A 244 -77.85 -10.20 41.69
C PHE A 244 -79.32 -9.80 41.80
N PHE A 245 -79.95 -9.31 40.73
CA PHE A 245 -81.37 -8.93 40.70
C PHE A 245 -82.30 -9.99 40.10
N THR A 246 -81.75 -11.07 39.54
CA THR A 246 -82.48 -12.31 39.18
C THR A 246 -82.35 -13.30 40.32
#